data_AF-A0A7S4CIU8-F1
#
_entry.id   AF-A0A7S4CIU8-F1
#
_cell.length_a   1.000
_cell.length_b   1.000
_cell.length_c   1.000
_cell.angle_alpha   90.00
_cell.angle_beta   90.00
_cell.angle_gamma   90.00
#
_symmetry.space_group_name_H-M   'P 1'
#
loop_
_entity.id
_entity.type
_entity.pdbx_description
1 polymer ?
#
loop_
_entity_poly.entity_id
_entity_poly.type
_entity_poly.pdbx_seq_one_letter_code
_entity_poly.pdbx_strand_id
1 'polypeptide(L)'
;FGWDPATAVLHDISLQIHEGMFVAVVGPVGSGKTSLLSAIVRDLALLKGALTVRGSVAVVTQDPWIQNLSLRDNVLFGRAFDAETYQTAIEACKLGPDIAVLQYLDLTEIGEDGVGLSGGQKQRVSLARAIYSGADIIILDDVLSALDASIGSQVFEGALVTALKGRTRIMATQALHYLSSPHINLIVVMGADGRVRATGTYEELNNAGILGDTGWIAGAVGVREPLEPGSPQSGSARALWKTSRQEFRQDGGISLRVLRAYVHGIPWALVGLVLVCYSLGPVFDGWSTFLLAAWTQDPTGSGSVSELRRYLLVCLSQAAFNLLRVVLLLVSTTLASSALHHLMLRGVVFSPCRWFDHTVVGTVMNRLVADQ
;
A
#
# COMPACT_ATOMS: atom_id res chain seq x y z
N PHE A 1 21.36 -10.09 14.72
CA PHE A 1 20.09 -10.18 13.97
C PHE A 1 20.32 -9.65 12.56
N GLY A 2 19.57 -10.13 11.56
CA GLY A 2 19.71 -9.71 10.16
C GLY A 2 18.42 -9.91 9.37
N TRP A 3 18.27 -9.18 8.27
CA TRP A 3 17.14 -9.34 7.32
C TRP A 3 17.35 -10.56 6.43
N ASP A 4 18.60 -10.88 6.14
CA ASP A 4 19.05 -12.08 5.47
C ASP A 4 19.94 -12.93 6.42
N PRO A 5 20.14 -14.22 6.12
CA PRO A 5 21.06 -15.05 6.89
C PRO A 5 22.54 -14.63 6.77
N ALA A 6 22.88 -13.86 5.73
CA ALA A 6 24.26 -13.53 5.37
C ALA A 6 24.76 -12.23 6.02
N THR A 7 23.87 -11.28 6.27
CA THR A 7 24.20 -9.91 6.68
C THR A 7 23.55 -9.59 8.02
N ALA A 8 24.35 -9.60 9.08
CA ALA A 8 23.91 -9.12 10.37
C ALA A 8 23.82 -7.58 10.36
N VAL A 9 22.70 -7.06 10.86
CA VAL A 9 22.44 -5.61 11.06
C VAL A 9 22.62 -5.22 12.52
N LEU A 10 22.33 -6.13 13.45
CA LEU A 10 22.50 -5.93 14.89
C LEU A 10 23.49 -6.93 15.46
N HIS A 11 24.45 -6.45 16.25
CA HIS A 11 25.57 -7.24 16.74
C HIS A 11 25.64 -7.20 18.27
N ASP A 12 25.81 -8.39 18.88
CA ASP A 12 26.08 -8.60 20.32
C ASP A 12 25.26 -7.70 21.27
N ILE A 13 23.94 -7.60 21.00
CA ILE A 13 23.03 -6.84 21.85
C ILE A 13 22.69 -7.68 23.09
N SER A 14 23.01 -7.14 24.26
CA SER A 14 22.61 -7.68 25.56
C SER A 14 21.73 -6.66 26.27
N LEU A 15 20.44 -6.95 26.38
CA LEU A 15 19.44 -6.05 26.96
C LEU A 15 18.42 -6.84 27.76
N GLN A 16 18.05 -6.33 28.94
CA GLN A 16 16.99 -6.86 29.78
C GLN A 16 16.00 -5.74 30.08
N ILE A 17 14.72 -5.99 29.79
CA ILE A 17 13.63 -5.04 30.03
C ILE A 17 12.60 -5.75 30.91
N HIS A 18 12.31 -5.17 32.07
CA HIS A 18 11.35 -5.70 33.01
C HIS A 18 9.94 -5.17 32.74
N GLU A 19 8.93 -5.88 33.24
CA GLU A 19 7.53 -5.51 33.10
C GLU A 19 7.27 -4.10 33.68
N GLY A 20 6.50 -3.29 32.95
CA GLY A 20 6.14 -1.93 33.35
C GLY A 20 7.20 -0.85 33.08
N MET A 21 8.39 -1.22 32.63
CA MET A 21 9.45 -0.26 32.28
C MET A 21 9.07 0.58 31.06
N PHE A 22 9.39 1.87 31.10
CA PHE A 22 9.42 2.74 29.94
C PHE A 22 10.86 2.92 29.48
N VAL A 23 11.19 2.33 28.33
CA VAL A 23 12.52 2.31 27.74
C VAL A 23 12.55 3.23 26.53
N ALA A 24 13.56 4.09 26.44
CA ALA A 24 13.84 4.89 25.25
C ALA A 24 15.06 4.33 24.50
N VAL A 25 14.95 4.16 23.19
CA VAL A 25 16.03 3.73 22.30
C VAL A 25 16.45 4.91 21.43
N VAL A 26 17.70 5.32 21.55
CA VAL A 26 18.24 6.51 20.89
C VAL A 26 19.52 6.16 20.14
N GLY A 27 19.90 7.00 19.18
CA GLY A 27 21.08 6.78 18.35
C GLY A 27 20.97 7.52 17.02
N PRO A 28 22.06 7.62 16.26
CA PRO A 28 22.07 8.31 14.97
C PRO A 28 21.14 7.64 13.96
N VAL A 29 20.79 8.35 12.88
CA VAL A 29 20.02 7.78 11.77
C VAL A 29 20.79 6.59 11.20
N GLY A 30 20.09 5.48 10.93
CA GLY A 30 20.71 4.25 10.44
C GLY A 30 21.39 3.37 11.49
N SER A 31 21.33 3.70 12.79
CA SER A 31 21.92 2.89 13.87
C SER A 31 21.20 1.57 14.17
N GLY A 32 20.13 1.23 13.43
CA GLY A 32 19.36 0.01 13.65
C GLY A 32 18.32 0.07 14.79
N LYS A 33 17.83 1.27 15.16
CA LYS A 33 16.76 1.42 16.18
C LYS A 33 15.48 0.67 15.78
N THR A 34 14.94 0.94 14.60
CA THR A 34 13.80 0.21 14.03
C THR A 34 14.09 -1.28 13.92
N SER A 35 15.29 -1.67 13.48
CA SER A 35 15.72 -3.07 13.44
C SER A 35 15.70 -3.74 14.81
N LEU A 36 16.06 -3.03 15.88
CA LEU A 36 15.97 -3.53 17.26
C LEU A 36 14.50 -3.76 17.67
N LEU A 37 13.61 -2.84 17.31
CA LEU A 37 12.17 -3.01 17.56
C LEU A 37 11.61 -4.21 16.76
N SER A 38 11.95 -4.33 15.47
CA SER A 38 11.59 -5.50 14.64
C SER A 38 12.13 -6.81 15.19
N ALA A 39 13.33 -6.81 15.79
CA ALA A 39 13.88 -7.98 16.47
C ALA A 39 13.00 -8.41 17.65
N ILE A 40 12.52 -7.47 18.46
CA ILE A 40 11.64 -7.75 19.61
C ILE A 40 10.30 -8.36 19.14
N VAL A 41 9.73 -7.85 18.05
CA VAL A 41 8.48 -8.36 17.46
C VAL A 41 8.69 -9.70 16.71
N ARG A 42 9.94 -10.16 16.58
CA ARG A 42 10.37 -11.35 15.82
C ARG A 42 10.17 -11.24 14.31
N ASP A 43 10.16 -10.02 13.78
CA ASP A 43 10.16 -9.75 12.34
C ASP A 43 11.60 -9.77 11.77
N LEU A 44 12.60 -9.52 12.62
CA LEU A 44 14.02 -9.63 12.25
C LEU A 44 14.63 -10.96 12.72
N ALA A 45 15.31 -11.68 11.83
CA ALA A 45 15.83 -13.02 12.12
C ALA A 45 16.96 -13.00 13.16
N LEU A 46 16.85 -13.91 14.14
CA LEU A 46 17.90 -14.17 15.13
C LEU A 46 18.95 -15.12 14.52
N LEU A 47 20.13 -14.59 14.20
CA LEU A 47 21.23 -15.39 13.63
C LEU A 47 22.03 -16.15 14.71
N LYS A 48 22.27 -15.50 15.86
CA LYS A 48 23.02 -16.04 17.00
C LYS A 48 22.51 -15.42 18.30
N GLY A 49 22.47 -16.20 19.38
CA GLY A 49 22.02 -15.77 20.71
C GLY A 49 20.63 -16.30 21.07
N ALA A 50 19.93 -15.61 21.96
CA ALA A 50 18.58 -15.95 22.41
C ALA A 50 17.73 -14.69 22.59
N LEU A 51 16.44 -14.79 22.23
CA LEU A 51 15.45 -13.74 22.45
C LEU A 51 14.21 -14.34 23.11
N THR A 52 13.85 -13.83 24.29
CA THR A 52 12.63 -14.21 25.00
C THR A 52 11.75 -12.99 25.19
N VAL A 53 10.50 -13.07 24.72
CA VAL A 53 9.48 -12.05 24.87
C VAL A 53 8.25 -12.72 25.47
N ARG A 54 7.67 -12.12 26.52
CA ARG A 54 6.49 -12.64 27.22
C ARG A 54 5.40 -11.58 27.24
N GLY A 55 4.16 -12.00 26.97
CA GLY A 55 3.01 -11.11 26.87
C GLY A 55 2.65 -10.75 25.42
N SER A 56 1.53 -10.06 25.30
CA SER A 56 1.01 -9.53 24.05
C SER A 56 1.76 -8.25 23.65
N VAL A 57 1.96 -8.06 22.33
CA VAL A 57 2.70 -6.91 21.79
C VAL A 57 1.78 -6.09 20.89
N ALA A 58 1.76 -4.77 21.09
CA ALA A 58 1.20 -3.81 20.14
C ALA A 58 2.34 -2.98 19.53
N VAL A 59 2.26 -2.70 18.24
CA VAL A 59 3.29 -2.01 17.48
C VAL A 59 2.72 -0.76 16.83
N VAL A 60 3.39 0.36 17.05
CA VAL A 60 3.15 1.63 16.35
C VAL A 60 4.41 1.92 15.53
N THR A 61 4.28 1.82 14.22
CA THR A 61 5.36 2.03 13.25
C THR A 61 5.57 3.51 12.95
N GLN A 62 6.76 3.85 12.47
CA GLN A 62 7.10 5.21 12.01
C GLN A 62 6.15 5.69 10.91
N ASP A 63 5.88 4.81 9.93
CA ASP A 63 4.87 4.97 8.88
C ASP A 63 3.60 4.22 9.28
N PRO A 64 2.54 4.92 9.75
CA PRO A 64 1.36 4.26 10.28
C PRO A 64 0.46 3.73 9.18
N TRP A 65 0.05 2.47 9.30
CA TRP A 65 -0.90 1.86 8.38
C TRP A 65 -2.35 1.99 8.89
N ILE A 66 -3.23 2.44 8.00
CA ILE A 66 -4.65 2.71 8.27
C ILE A 66 -5.50 1.83 7.33
N GLN A 67 -6.47 1.12 7.90
CA GLN A 67 -7.41 0.28 7.17
C GLN A 67 -8.44 1.16 6.44
N ASN A 68 -8.88 0.68 5.27
CA ASN A 68 -10.01 1.26 4.53
C ASN A 68 -11.36 0.93 5.21
N LEU A 69 -11.54 1.43 6.43
CA LEU A 69 -12.70 1.25 7.31
C LEU A 69 -12.96 2.57 8.07
N SER A 70 -13.98 2.62 8.93
CA SER A 70 -14.23 3.82 9.74
C SER A 70 -13.04 4.15 10.67
N LEU A 71 -12.94 5.41 11.11
CA LEU A 71 -11.93 5.81 12.10
C LEU A 71 -12.07 4.99 13.39
N ARG A 72 -13.31 4.76 13.84
CA ARG A 72 -13.61 3.89 14.99
C ARG A 72 -13.06 2.48 14.78
N ASP A 73 -13.37 1.85 13.64
CA ASP A 73 -12.92 0.49 13.35
C ASP A 73 -11.39 0.39 13.29
N ASN A 74 -10.73 1.44 12.81
CA ASN A 74 -9.27 1.54 12.82
C ASN A 74 -8.67 1.55 14.23
N VAL A 75 -9.35 2.14 15.22
CA VAL A 75 -8.93 2.12 16.63
C VAL A 75 -9.28 0.80 17.30
N LEU A 76 -10.49 0.26 17.04
CA LEU A 76 -10.95 -1.02 17.59
C LEU A 76 -10.15 -2.22 17.09
N PHE A 77 -9.78 -2.18 15.80
CA PHE A 77 -8.96 -3.19 15.14
C PHE A 77 -9.46 -4.63 15.34
N GLY A 78 -10.78 -4.82 15.16
CA GLY A 78 -11.45 -6.11 15.29
C GLY A 78 -11.88 -6.50 16.71
N ARG A 79 -11.62 -5.67 17.72
CA ARG A 79 -12.14 -5.85 19.09
C ARG A 79 -13.56 -5.30 19.25
N ALA A 80 -14.28 -5.82 20.24
CA ALA A 80 -15.61 -5.33 20.60
C ALA A 80 -15.52 -3.89 21.12
N PHE A 81 -16.47 -3.04 20.74
CA PHE A 81 -16.50 -1.64 21.16
C PHE A 81 -16.76 -1.51 22.66
N ASP A 82 -15.83 -0.83 23.35
CA ASP A 82 -15.92 -0.45 24.76
C ASP A 82 -15.79 1.07 24.85
N ALA A 83 -16.87 1.72 25.29
CA ALA A 83 -16.98 3.18 25.23
C ALA A 83 -15.94 3.88 26.10
N GLU A 84 -15.63 3.35 27.29
CA GLU A 84 -14.71 3.97 28.25
C GLU A 84 -13.26 3.87 27.78
N THR A 85 -12.82 2.69 27.36
CA THR A 85 -11.46 2.47 26.82
C THR A 85 -11.27 3.24 25.52
N TYR A 86 -12.30 3.26 24.67
CA TYR A 86 -12.26 4.00 23.41
C TYR A 86 -12.11 5.50 23.66
N GLN A 87 -12.95 6.07 24.53
CA GLN A 87 -12.90 7.49 24.87
C GLN A 87 -11.54 7.85 25.47
N THR A 88 -11.01 7.02 26.36
CA THR A 88 -9.68 7.20 26.96
C THR A 88 -8.58 7.22 25.88
N ALA A 89 -8.63 6.30 24.91
CA ALA A 89 -7.66 6.27 23.81
C ALA A 89 -7.75 7.54 22.93
N ILE A 90 -8.97 7.97 22.58
CA ILE A 90 -9.19 9.18 21.78
C ILE A 90 -8.71 10.45 22.50
N GLU A 91 -8.98 10.58 23.79
CA GLU A 91 -8.56 11.72 24.61
C GLU A 91 -7.05 11.76 24.85
N ALA A 92 -6.44 10.61 25.16
CA ALA A 92 -5.00 10.47 25.36
C ALA A 92 -4.21 10.83 24.09
N CYS A 93 -4.73 10.48 22.92
CA CYS A 93 -4.15 10.81 21.62
C CYS A 93 -4.59 12.16 21.07
N LYS A 94 -5.37 12.97 21.80
CA LYS A 94 -5.86 14.29 21.35
C LYS A 94 -6.57 14.26 19.99
N LEU A 95 -7.32 13.20 19.69
CA LEU A 95 -8.01 13.01 18.40
C LEU A 95 -9.38 13.70 18.32
N GLY A 96 -9.93 14.17 19.45
CA GLY A 96 -11.24 14.82 19.52
C GLY A 96 -11.46 15.95 18.49
N PRO A 97 -10.54 16.94 18.39
CA PRO A 97 -10.65 18.01 17.40
C PRO A 97 -10.63 17.51 15.95
N ASP A 98 -9.81 16.48 15.66
CA ASP A 98 -9.72 15.90 14.32
C ASP A 98 -11.03 15.20 13.93
N ILE A 99 -11.60 14.42 14.86
CA ILE A 99 -12.87 13.71 14.67
C ILE A 99 -14.04 14.69 14.45
N ALA A 100 -14.05 15.81 15.18
CA ALA A 100 -15.13 16.80 15.10
C ALA A 100 -15.25 17.48 13.71
N VAL A 101 -14.19 17.48 12.91
CA VAL A 101 -14.19 18.05 11.56
C VAL A 101 -14.69 17.05 10.51
N LEU A 102 -14.73 15.75 10.83
CA LEU A 102 -15.17 14.70 9.92
C LEU A 102 -16.68 14.72 9.69
N GLN A 103 -17.11 14.33 8.50
CA GLN A 103 -18.52 14.40 8.08
C GLN A 103 -19.44 13.52 8.95
N TYR A 104 -18.98 12.33 9.31
CA TYR A 104 -19.72 11.35 10.12
C TYR A 104 -19.02 11.07 11.44
N LEU A 105 -18.28 12.06 11.96
CA LEU A 105 -17.46 11.92 13.16
C LEU A 105 -16.54 10.70 13.04
N ASP A 106 -16.51 9.83 14.05
CA ASP A 106 -15.66 8.65 14.10
C ASP A 106 -16.15 7.47 13.24
N LEU A 107 -17.39 7.52 12.75
CA LEU A 107 -17.94 6.57 11.78
C LEU A 107 -17.56 6.91 10.33
N THR A 108 -16.82 8.00 10.12
CA THR A 108 -16.34 8.37 8.78
C THR A 108 -15.37 7.32 8.26
N GLU A 109 -15.67 6.77 7.09
CA GLU A 109 -14.77 5.88 6.35
C GLU A 109 -13.48 6.61 5.99
N ILE A 110 -12.35 6.04 6.39
CA ILE A 110 -11.04 6.51 6.02
C ILE A 110 -10.60 5.73 4.77
N GLY A 111 -10.21 6.43 3.70
CA GLY A 111 -9.80 5.79 2.44
C GLY A 111 -8.55 4.91 2.57
N GLU A 112 -8.24 4.17 1.51
CA GLU A 112 -7.01 3.36 1.39
C GLU A 112 -5.76 4.18 1.78
N ASP A 113 -4.86 3.60 2.57
CA ASP A 113 -3.68 4.26 3.16
C ASP A 113 -3.96 5.56 3.94
N GLY A 114 -5.19 5.80 4.41
CA GLY A 114 -5.51 6.97 5.21
C GLY A 114 -5.70 8.25 4.39
N VAL A 115 -6.05 8.15 3.10
CA VAL A 115 -6.33 9.33 2.26
C VAL A 115 -7.36 10.24 2.93
N GLY A 116 -6.97 11.49 3.18
CA GLY A 116 -7.77 12.48 3.93
C GLY A 116 -7.23 12.82 5.33
N LEU A 117 -6.33 12.00 5.89
CA LEU A 117 -5.65 12.28 7.16
C LEU A 117 -4.23 12.82 6.94
N SER A 118 -3.80 13.79 7.75
CA SER A 118 -2.40 14.22 7.82
C SER A 118 -1.50 13.14 8.45
N GLY A 119 -0.19 13.19 8.22
CA GLY A 119 0.76 12.24 8.81
C GLY A 119 0.65 12.15 10.34
N GLY A 120 0.53 13.30 11.01
CA GLY A 120 0.34 13.35 12.47
C GLY A 120 -1.03 12.82 12.93
N GLN A 121 -2.08 12.94 12.13
CA GLN A 121 -3.37 12.30 12.42
C GLN A 121 -3.27 10.78 12.29
N LYS A 122 -2.61 10.26 11.24
CA LYS A 122 -2.37 8.83 11.06
C LYS A 122 -1.57 8.24 12.22
N GLN A 123 -0.52 8.95 12.68
CA GLN A 123 0.26 8.53 13.86
C GLN A 123 -0.61 8.45 15.12
N ARG A 124 -1.45 9.46 15.38
CA ARG A 124 -2.32 9.48 16.56
C ARG A 124 -3.41 8.41 16.51
N VAL A 125 -3.97 8.09 15.35
CA VAL A 125 -4.92 6.97 15.19
C VAL A 125 -4.23 5.62 15.47
N SER A 126 -3.01 5.42 14.95
CA SER A 126 -2.25 4.20 15.21
C SER A 126 -1.84 4.06 16.69
N LEU A 127 -1.51 5.17 17.35
CA LEU A 127 -1.26 5.18 18.79
C LEU A 127 -2.52 4.88 19.60
N ALA A 128 -3.68 5.46 19.23
CA ALA A 128 -4.96 5.16 19.87
C ALA A 128 -5.32 3.68 19.73
N ARG A 129 -5.05 3.07 18.57
CA ARG A 129 -5.17 1.62 18.34
C ARG A 129 -4.31 0.82 19.32
N ALA A 130 -3.05 1.22 19.54
CA ALA A 130 -2.16 0.55 20.49
C ALA A 130 -2.65 0.67 21.94
N ILE A 131 -3.14 1.85 22.36
CA ILE A 131 -3.74 2.04 23.69
C ILE A 131 -4.96 1.15 23.87
N TYR A 132 -5.88 1.18 22.90
CA TYR A 132 -7.12 0.42 22.93
C TYR A 132 -6.88 -1.09 22.95
N SER A 133 -5.76 -1.55 22.37
CA SER A 133 -5.41 -2.97 22.34
C SER A 133 -5.15 -3.59 23.72
N GLY A 134 -4.84 -2.79 24.74
CA GLY A 134 -4.52 -3.29 26.07
C GLY A 134 -3.39 -4.32 26.10
N ALA A 135 -2.43 -4.25 25.17
CA ALA A 135 -1.28 -5.14 25.11
C ALA A 135 -0.28 -4.91 26.25
N ASP A 136 0.49 -5.95 26.59
CA ASP A 136 1.45 -5.92 27.71
C ASP A 136 2.71 -5.13 27.37
N ILE A 137 3.15 -5.23 26.11
CA ILE A 137 4.31 -4.55 25.55
C ILE A 137 3.87 -3.65 24.41
N ILE A 138 4.26 -2.37 24.49
CA ILE A 138 3.97 -1.36 23.46
C ILE A 138 5.28 -0.93 22.81
N ILE A 139 5.41 -1.24 21.52
CA ILE A 139 6.53 -0.85 20.67
C ILE A 139 6.16 0.44 19.94
N LEU A 140 7.00 1.47 20.06
CA LEU A 140 6.76 2.80 19.50
C LEU A 140 7.96 3.20 18.65
N ASP A 141 7.80 3.28 17.34
CA ASP A 141 8.86 3.72 16.43
C ASP A 141 8.60 5.15 15.95
N ASP A 142 9.31 6.11 16.55
CA ASP A 142 9.32 7.53 16.19
C ASP A 142 7.92 8.18 16.08
N VAL A 143 7.01 7.79 16.99
CA VAL A 143 5.58 8.14 16.98
C VAL A 143 5.28 9.62 17.25
N LEU A 144 6.28 10.40 17.66
CA LEU A 144 6.10 11.81 18.04
C LEU A 144 6.77 12.77 17.05
N SER A 145 7.54 12.27 16.07
CA SER A 145 8.31 13.12 15.16
C SER A 145 7.46 13.83 14.11
N ALA A 146 6.31 13.25 13.73
CA ALA A 146 5.38 13.87 12.78
C ALA A 146 4.34 14.80 13.45
N LEU A 147 4.47 15.04 14.76
CA LEU A 147 3.55 15.88 15.53
C LEU A 147 4.19 17.25 15.81
N ASP A 148 3.37 18.31 15.77
CA ASP A 148 3.76 19.63 16.25
C ASP A 148 4.15 19.56 17.73
N ALA A 149 5.14 20.37 18.15
CA ALA A 149 5.70 20.28 19.51
C ALA A 149 4.65 20.36 20.63
N SER A 150 3.63 21.22 20.49
CA SER A 150 2.54 21.33 21.48
C SER A 150 1.67 20.07 21.56
N ILE A 151 1.31 19.50 20.41
CA ILE A 151 0.52 18.26 20.35
C ILE A 151 1.38 17.08 20.81
N GLY A 152 2.64 17.02 20.38
CA GLY A 152 3.60 15.99 20.76
C GLY A 152 3.77 15.88 22.27
N SER A 153 3.96 17.00 22.97
CA SER A 153 4.05 17.01 24.44
C SER A 153 2.76 16.54 25.11
N GLN A 154 1.60 16.98 24.60
CA GLN A 154 0.31 16.56 25.14
C GLN A 154 0.04 15.06 24.92
N VAL A 155 0.43 14.52 23.77
CA VAL A 155 0.31 13.09 23.46
C VAL A 155 1.33 12.27 24.26
N PHE A 156 2.55 12.78 24.46
CA PHE A 156 3.55 12.13 25.31
C PHE A 156 3.01 11.95 26.74
N GLU A 157 2.52 13.03 27.36
CA GLU A 157 1.97 12.99 28.72
C GLU A 157 0.65 12.20 28.81
N GLY A 158 -0.27 12.42 27.86
CA GLY A 158 -1.57 11.76 27.86
C GLY A 158 -1.50 10.27 27.52
N ALA A 159 -0.84 9.91 26.43
CA ALA A 159 -0.78 8.54 25.94
C ALA A 159 0.35 7.73 26.58
N LEU A 160 1.60 8.20 26.49
CA LEU A 160 2.75 7.38 26.85
C LEU A 160 2.97 7.31 28.36
N VAL A 161 2.78 8.44 29.07
CA VAL A 161 2.95 8.52 30.53
C VAL A 161 1.70 8.05 31.27
N THR A 162 0.52 8.52 30.87
CA THR A 162 -0.73 8.29 31.63
C THR A 162 -1.49 7.04 31.15
N ALA A 163 -1.94 6.99 29.89
CA ALA A 163 -2.80 5.91 29.42
C ALA A 163 -2.10 4.54 29.36
N LEU A 164 -0.81 4.52 28.99
CA LEU A 164 0.01 3.31 28.94
C LEU A 164 0.78 3.02 30.25
N LYS A 165 0.43 3.70 31.35
CA LYS A 165 1.09 3.51 32.64
C LYS A 165 0.99 2.05 33.10
N GLY A 166 2.09 1.51 33.61
CA GLY A 166 2.17 0.13 34.09
C GLY A 166 2.37 -0.92 33.00
N ARG A 167 2.27 -0.54 31.71
CA ARG A 167 2.65 -1.39 30.58
C ARG A 167 4.13 -1.20 30.25
N THR A 168 4.74 -2.24 29.69
CA THR A 168 6.11 -2.16 29.16
C THR A 168 6.07 -1.35 27.88
N ARG A 169 6.86 -0.29 27.79
CA ARG A 169 6.90 0.64 26.64
C ARG A 169 8.32 0.72 26.13
N ILE A 170 8.52 0.50 24.82
CA ILE A 170 9.83 0.59 24.19
C ILE A 170 9.71 1.57 23.03
N MET A 171 10.29 2.75 23.20
CA MET A 171 10.17 3.85 22.25
C MET A 171 11.50 4.15 21.59
N ALA A 172 11.61 3.89 20.28
CA ALA A 172 12.66 4.49 19.48
C ALA A 172 12.27 5.92 19.13
N THR A 173 13.17 6.88 19.32
CA THR A 173 12.87 8.29 19.01
C THR A 173 14.11 9.05 18.58
N GLN A 174 13.91 10.03 17.70
CA GLN A 174 14.91 11.06 17.39
C GLN A 174 14.68 12.34 18.20
N ALA A 175 13.53 12.47 18.85
CA ALA A 175 13.15 13.62 19.68
C ALA A 175 13.75 13.49 21.10
N LEU A 176 14.96 14.01 21.27
CA LEU A 176 15.77 13.81 22.47
C LEU A 176 15.29 14.59 23.69
N HIS A 177 14.49 15.64 23.50
CA HIS A 177 13.96 16.44 24.59
C HIS A 177 12.99 15.66 25.50
N TYR A 178 12.42 14.54 25.03
CA TYR A 178 11.60 13.67 25.88
C TYR A 178 12.43 12.79 26.82
N LEU A 179 13.74 12.63 26.59
CA LEU A 179 14.60 11.73 27.37
C LEU A 179 14.81 12.18 28.81
N SER A 180 14.67 13.47 29.09
CA SER A 180 14.76 14.03 30.44
C SER A 180 13.51 13.75 31.28
N SER A 181 12.47 13.13 30.71
CA SER A 181 11.27 12.76 31.44
C SER A 181 11.60 11.76 32.56
N PRO A 182 11.16 12.00 33.80
CA PRO A 182 11.41 11.11 34.93
C PRO A 182 10.67 9.76 34.80
N HIS A 183 9.76 9.66 33.83
CA HIS A 183 9.00 8.44 33.57
C HIS A 183 9.76 7.43 32.74
N ILE A 184 10.86 7.82 32.10
CA ILE A 184 11.73 6.91 31.35
C ILE A 184 12.68 6.23 32.33
N ASN A 185 12.55 4.91 32.45
CA ASN A 185 13.32 4.11 33.40
C ASN A 185 14.70 3.72 32.85
N LEU A 186 14.83 3.57 31.53
CA LEU A 186 16.06 3.11 30.89
C LEU A 186 16.21 3.76 29.51
N ILE A 187 17.41 4.25 29.22
CA ILE A 187 17.79 4.75 27.90
C ILE A 187 18.83 3.79 27.32
N VAL A 188 18.61 3.33 26.09
CA VAL A 188 19.51 2.46 25.33
C VAL A 188 20.08 3.28 24.18
N VAL A 189 21.40 3.47 24.19
CA VAL A 189 22.13 4.23 23.15
C VAL A 189 22.70 3.26 22.12
N MET A 190 22.16 3.30 20.91
CA MET A 190 22.60 2.54 19.75
C MET A 190 23.75 3.25 19.02
N GLY A 191 24.80 2.51 18.69
CA GLY A 191 25.87 2.95 17.80
C GLY A 191 25.53 2.74 16.33
N ALA A 192 26.22 3.49 15.44
CA ALA A 192 26.07 3.34 13.99
C ALA A 192 26.48 1.93 13.46
N ASP A 193 27.21 1.19 14.28
CA ASP A 193 27.66 -0.18 14.07
C ASP A 193 26.63 -1.26 14.49
N GLY A 194 25.40 -0.86 14.84
CA GLY A 194 24.34 -1.80 15.22
C GLY A 194 24.56 -2.49 16.57
N ARG A 195 25.40 -1.89 17.42
CA ARG A 195 25.72 -2.35 18.79
C ARG A 195 25.14 -1.39 19.82
N VAL A 196 24.85 -1.90 21.02
CA VAL A 196 24.51 -1.04 22.16
C VAL A 196 25.80 -0.44 22.72
N ARG A 197 25.89 0.89 22.75
CA ARG A 197 27.06 1.61 23.29
C ARG A 197 26.95 1.85 24.78
N ALA A 198 25.76 2.18 25.24
CA ALA A 198 25.50 2.49 26.64
C ALA A 198 24.04 2.23 27.00
N THR A 199 23.81 1.92 28.27
CA THR A 199 22.49 1.78 28.87
C THR A 199 22.50 2.41 30.25
N GLY A 200 21.47 3.18 30.59
CA GLY A 200 21.37 3.77 31.92
C GLY A 200 20.21 4.74 32.03
N THR A 201 20.09 5.40 33.18
CA THR A 201 19.17 6.51 33.36
C THR A 201 19.67 7.78 32.66
N TYR A 202 18.80 8.78 32.50
CA TYR A 202 19.20 10.07 31.92
C TYR A 202 20.37 10.70 32.68
N GLU A 203 20.31 10.70 34.01
CA GLU A 203 21.36 11.29 34.86
C GLU A 203 22.69 10.55 34.72
N GLU A 204 22.68 9.21 34.73
CA GLU A 204 23.88 8.39 34.56
C GLU A 204 24.56 8.67 33.20
N LEU A 205 23.78 8.69 32.12
CA LEU A 205 24.32 8.91 30.77
C LEU A 205 24.75 10.36 30.55
N ASN A 206 24.08 11.33 31.17
CA ASN A 206 24.47 12.74 31.12
C ASN A 206 25.75 12.99 31.92
N ASN A 207 25.86 12.44 33.13
CA ASN A 207 27.05 12.56 33.99
C ASN A 207 28.26 11.84 33.39
N ALA A 208 28.05 10.73 32.69
CA ALA A 208 29.10 10.03 31.95
C ALA A 208 29.52 10.78 30.66
N GLY A 209 28.89 11.91 30.32
CA GLY A 209 29.18 12.67 29.11
C GLY A 209 28.71 11.98 27.83
N ILE A 210 28.08 10.81 27.89
CA ILE A 210 27.68 10.01 26.72
C ILE A 210 26.62 10.76 25.90
N LEU A 211 25.72 11.48 26.59
CA LEU A 211 24.73 12.33 25.94
C LEU A 211 25.31 13.66 25.41
N GLY A 212 26.45 14.11 25.92
CA GLY A 212 27.11 15.35 25.48
C GLY A 212 28.12 15.14 24.35
N ASP A 213 28.92 14.07 24.42
CA ASP A 213 29.98 13.72 23.47
C ASP A 213 29.43 13.18 22.13
N THR A 214 28.19 12.73 22.14
CA THR A 214 27.48 12.40 20.91
C THR A 214 27.02 13.69 20.24
N GLY A 215 27.83 14.26 19.35
CA GLY A 215 27.57 15.54 18.66
C GLY A 215 26.22 15.68 17.92
N TRP A 216 25.42 14.61 17.81
CA TRP A 216 24.02 14.64 17.35
C TRP A 216 23.00 14.99 18.45
N ILE A 217 23.35 14.89 19.73
CA ILE A 217 22.52 15.26 20.89
C ILE A 217 22.78 16.70 21.32
N ALA A 218 24.04 17.15 21.31
CA ALA A 218 24.43 18.50 21.72
C ALA A 218 23.71 19.62 20.93
N GLY A 219 23.36 19.37 19.65
CA GLY A 219 22.58 20.31 18.83
C GLY A 219 21.07 20.31 19.09
N ALA A 220 20.53 19.27 19.75
CA ALA A 220 19.09 19.11 19.98
C ALA A 220 18.61 19.65 21.34
N VAL A 221 19.52 19.81 22.31
CA VAL A 221 19.23 20.35 23.65
C VAL A 221 19.34 21.89 23.69
N GLY A 222 19.79 22.51 22.60
CA GLY A 222 19.72 23.97 22.44
C GLY A 222 18.27 24.42 22.36
N VAL A 223 17.88 25.33 23.26
CA VAL A 223 16.58 25.99 23.32
C VAL A 223 16.17 26.47 21.92
N ARG A 224 15.26 25.75 21.26
CA ARG A 224 14.60 26.22 20.05
C ARG A 224 13.60 27.30 20.47
N GLU A 225 13.77 28.49 19.93
CA GLU A 225 12.77 29.56 20.03
C GLU A 225 11.39 29.03 19.59
N PRO A 226 10.29 29.49 20.21
CA PRO A 226 8.96 29.07 19.82
C PRO A 226 8.71 29.52 18.38
N LEU A 227 8.55 28.56 17.48
CA LEU A 227 7.99 28.81 16.15
C LEU A 227 6.59 29.37 16.34
N GLU A 228 6.31 30.53 15.74
CA GLU A 228 4.97 31.12 15.76
C GLU A 228 3.94 30.10 15.24
N PRO A 229 2.75 30.00 15.86
CA PRO A 229 1.73 29.10 15.39
C PRO A 229 1.28 29.52 13.99
N GLY A 230 1.65 28.72 13.00
CA GLY A 230 1.09 28.79 11.67
C GLY A 230 -0.43 28.74 11.76
N SER A 231 -1.09 29.70 11.11
CA SER A 231 -2.55 29.78 11.09
C SER A 231 -3.16 28.45 10.66
N PRO A 232 -4.24 27.99 11.32
CA PRO A 232 -4.93 26.79 10.87
C PRO A 232 -5.45 27.07 9.46
N GLN A 233 -4.95 26.34 8.46
CA GLN A 233 -5.58 26.28 7.14
C GLN A 233 -6.89 25.49 7.26
N SER A 234 -7.85 26.07 7.96
CA SER A 234 -9.26 25.69 8.00
C SER A 234 -9.89 26.15 6.69
N GLY A 235 -9.66 25.41 5.61
CA GLY A 235 -10.17 25.82 4.32
C GLY A 235 -9.97 24.85 3.17
N SER A 236 -10.19 23.54 3.37
CA SER A 236 -10.45 22.61 2.25
C SER A 236 -10.85 21.19 2.68
N ALA A 237 -10.66 20.80 3.95
CA ALA A 237 -10.88 19.42 4.38
C ALA A 237 -12.34 18.93 4.21
N ARG A 238 -13.33 19.84 4.20
CA ARG A 238 -14.75 19.47 4.09
C ARG A 238 -15.14 18.84 2.75
N ALA A 239 -14.32 18.99 1.70
CA ALA A 239 -14.64 18.53 0.34
C ALA A 239 -14.01 17.16 -0.03
N LEU A 240 -13.16 16.59 0.84
CA LEU A 240 -12.37 15.38 0.56
C LEU A 240 -13.09 14.08 0.97
N TRP A 241 -14.06 14.11 1.87
CA TRP A 241 -14.68 12.92 2.48
C TRP A 241 -15.78 12.23 1.65
N LYS A 242 -15.66 12.26 0.31
CA LYS A 242 -16.58 11.47 -0.53
C LYS A 242 -16.11 10.02 -0.58
N THR A 243 -16.79 9.19 0.19
CA THR A 243 -16.92 7.71 0.14
C THR A 243 -16.31 7.03 -1.09
N SER A 244 -15.58 5.94 -0.84
CA SER A 244 -15.27 4.91 -1.82
C SER A 244 -16.52 4.57 -2.64
N ARG A 245 -16.52 4.88 -3.93
CA ARG A 245 -17.62 4.49 -4.82
C ARG A 245 -17.53 2.99 -5.05
N GLN A 246 -18.46 2.24 -4.48
CA GLN A 246 -18.71 0.87 -4.95
C GLN A 246 -19.02 0.92 -6.45
N GLU A 247 -18.37 0.04 -7.22
CA GLU A 247 -18.59 -0.02 -8.65
C GLU A 247 -20.00 -0.52 -8.96
N PHE A 248 -20.79 0.32 -9.61
CA PHE A 248 -22.08 -0.10 -10.13
C PHE A 248 -21.85 -0.86 -11.44
N ARG A 249 -22.15 -2.15 -11.45
CA ARG A 249 -22.25 -2.94 -12.68
C ARG A 249 -23.46 -2.44 -13.47
N GLN A 250 -23.25 -2.07 -14.73
CA GLN A 250 -24.37 -1.79 -15.63
C GLN A 250 -24.91 -3.11 -16.16
N ASP A 251 -26.15 -3.44 -15.80
CA ASP A 251 -26.87 -4.59 -16.35
C ASP A 251 -27.61 -4.17 -17.63
N GLY A 252 -27.28 -4.78 -18.77
CA GLY A 252 -27.87 -4.44 -20.07
C GLY A 252 -27.05 -4.93 -21.27
N GLY A 253 -27.55 -4.65 -22.47
CA GLY A 253 -26.86 -4.97 -23.73
C GLY A 253 -25.63 -4.07 -23.97
N ILE A 254 -24.66 -4.59 -24.72
CA ILE A 254 -23.43 -3.85 -25.07
C ILE A 254 -23.79 -2.64 -25.94
N SER A 255 -23.39 -1.44 -25.50
CA SER A 255 -23.64 -0.23 -26.28
C SER A 255 -22.78 -0.20 -27.56
N LEU A 256 -23.35 0.31 -28.66
CA LEU A 256 -22.63 0.53 -29.93
C LEU A 256 -21.40 1.44 -29.76
N ARG A 257 -21.37 2.24 -28.68
CA ARG A 257 -20.21 3.07 -28.31
C ARG A 257 -19.01 2.22 -27.90
N VAL A 258 -19.22 1.11 -27.19
CA VAL A 258 -18.16 0.17 -26.80
C VAL A 258 -17.58 -0.53 -28.03
N LEU A 259 -18.44 -0.99 -28.94
CA LEU A 259 -18.01 -1.57 -30.22
C LEU A 259 -17.21 -0.57 -31.05
N ARG A 260 -17.66 0.70 -31.10
CA ARG A 260 -16.93 1.77 -31.79
C ARG A 260 -15.56 2.04 -31.17
N ALA A 261 -15.43 1.97 -29.84
CA ALA A 261 -14.15 2.15 -29.16
C ALA A 261 -13.16 1.02 -29.52
N TYR A 262 -13.64 -0.22 -29.62
CA TYR A 262 -12.83 -1.37 -30.03
C TYR A 262 -12.26 -1.22 -31.46
N VAL A 263 -13.07 -0.68 -32.37
CA VAL A 263 -12.68 -0.46 -33.78
C VAL A 263 -11.87 0.81 -33.98
N HIS A 264 -11.95 1.78 -33.06
CA HIS A 264 -11.28 3.08 -33.21
C HIS A 264 -9.73 2.98 -33.26
N GLY A 265 -9.17 1.92 -32.66
CA GLY A 265 -7.74 1.62 -32.69
C GLY A 265 -7.25 0.93 -33.96
N ILE A 266 -8.16 0.50 -34.84
CA ILE A 266 -7.83 -0.26 -36.05
C ILE A 266 -7.94 0.67 -37.27
N PRO A 267 -6.97 0.67 -38.20
CA PRO A 267 -7.12 1.39 -39.47
C PRO A 267 -8.36 0.89 -40.23
N TRP A 268 -9.23 1.81 -40.65
CA TRP A 268 -10.47 1.46 -41.36
C TRP A 268 -10.24 0.62 -42.62
N ALA A 269 -9.08 0.77 -43.27
CA ALA A 269 -8.68 -0.06 -44.40
C ALA A 269 -8.52 -1.55 -44.00
N LEU A 270 -7.94 -1.82 -42.83
CA LEU A 270 -7.78 -3.17 -42.31
C LEU A 270 -9.13 -3.76 -41.89
N VAL A 271 -10.00 -2.96 -41.28
CA VAL A 271 -11.37 -3.36 -40.93
C VAL A 271 -12.16 -3.75 -42.19
N GLY A 272 -12.11 -2.90 -43.23
CA GLY A 272 -12.74 -3.19 -44.52
C GLY A 272 -12.17 -4.45 -45.17
N LEU A 273 -10.85 -4.63 -45.13
CA LEU A 273 -10.19 -5.83 -45.65
C LEU A 273 -10.62 -7.10 -44.92
N VAL A 274 -10.70 -7.07 -43.58
CA VAL A 274 -11.19 -8.20 -42.78
C VAL A 274 -12.64 -8.53 -43.12
N LEU A 275 -13.51 -7.52 -43.20
CA LEU A 275 -14.92 -7.72 -43.54
C LEU A 275 -15.09 -8.34 -44.94
N VAL A 276 -14.32 -7.88 -45.92
CA VAL A 276 -14.33 -8.42 -47.29
C VAL A 276 -13.75 -9.86 -47.32
N CYS A 277 -12.63 -10.11 -46.67
CA CYS A 277 -12.05 -11.46 -46.63
C CYS A 277 -12.96 -12.47 -45.90
N TYR A 278 -13.67 -12.05 -44.85
CA TYR A 278 -14.62 -12.90 -44.14
C TYR A 278 -15.94 -13.11 -44.89
N SER A 279 -16.40 -12.14 -45.67
CA SER A 279 -17.60 -12.31 -46.52
C SER A 279 -17.34 -13.18 -47.75
N LEU A 280 -16.13 -13.15 -48.30
CA LEU A 280 -15.71 -14.00 -49.42
C LEU A 280 -15.44 -15.45 -49.00
N GLY A 281 -15.11 -15.71 -47.73
CA GLY A 281 -14.83 -17.05 -47.23
C GLY A 281 -15.93 -18.09 -47.56
N PRO A 282 -17.19 -17.86 -47.14
CA PRO A 282 -18.30 -18.75 -47.46
C PRO A 282 -18.52 -18.96 -48.97
N VAL A 283 -18.18 -17.96 -49.80
CA VAL A 283 -18.27 -18.07 -51.26
C VAL A 283 -17.23 -19.06 -51.79
N PHE A 284 -15.98 -18.97 -51.31
CA PHE A 284 -14.93 -19.93 -51.66
C PHE A 284 -15.23 -21.36 -51.18
N ASP A 285 -15.78 -21.50 -49.97
CA ASP A 285 -16.18 -22.80 -49.41
C ASP A 285 -17.35 -23.44 -50.18
N GLY A 286 -18.33 -22.62 -50.57
CA GLY A 286 -19.44 -23.06 -51.44
C GLY A 286 -18.97 -23.44 -52.84
N TRP A 287 -18.03 -22.69 -53.41
CA TRP A 287 -17.45 -22.95 -54.71
C TRP A 287 -16.65 -24.26 -54.77
N SER A 288 -15.82 -24.54 -53.75
CA SER A 288 -15.06 -25.80 -53.69
C SER A 288 -15.98 -27.02 -53.55
N THR A 289 -17.06 -26.88 -52.76
CA THR A 289 -18.10 -27.91 -52.60
C THR A 289 -18.86 -28.15 -53.91
N PHE A 290 -19.18 -27.07 -54.65
CA PHE A 290 -19.82 -27.16 -55.96
C PHE A 290 -18.95 -27.89 -57.00
N LEU A 291 -17.65 -27.59 -57.05
CA LEU A 291 -16.71 -28.27 -57.94
C LEU A 291 -16.59 -29.77 -57.62
N LEU A 292 -16.58 -30.14 -56.35
CA LEU A 292 -16.60 -31.55 -55.93
C LEU A 292 -17.88 -32.24 -56.40
N ALA A 293 -19.03 -31.59 -56.22
CA ALA A 293 -20.32 -32.14 -56.66
C ALA A 293 -20.39 -32.34 -58.18
N ALA A 294 -19.92 -31.36 -58.95
CA ALA A 294 -19.84 -31.46 -60.41
C ALA A 294 -18.94 -32.62 -60.85
N TRP A 295 -17.77 -32.80 -60.22
CA TRP A 295 -16.86 -33.90 -60.52
C TRP A 295 -17.46 -35.28 -60.19
N THR A 296 -18.23 -35.40 -59.10
CA THR A 296 -18.89 -36.68 -58.75
C THR A 296 -19.99 -37.12 -59.72
N GLN A 297 -20.51 -36.19 -60.54
CA GLN A 297 -21.61 -36.45 -61.47
C GLN A 297 -21.14 -36.74 -62.91
N ASP A 298 -19.85 -36.62 -63.21
CA ASP A 298 -19.31 -36.84 -64.56
C ASP A 298 -19.24 -38.34 -64.92
N PRO A 299 -19.98 -38.82 -65.95
CA PRO A 299 -20.11 -40.25 -66.24
C PRO A 299 -18.99 -40.85 -67.12
N THR A 300 -18.05 -40.05 -67.63
CA THR A 300 -17.09 -40.49 -68.68
C THR A 300 -15.70 -40.88 -68.18
N GLY A 301 -15.39 -40.78 -66.89
CA GLY A 301 -14.16 -41.34 -66.29
C GLY A 301 -12.83 -40.91 -66.95
N SER A 302 -12.82 -39.84 -67.74
CA SER A 302 -11.66 -39.44 -68.53
C SER A 302 -10.75 -38.51 -67.72
N GLY A 303 -9.57 -39.01 -67.32
CA GLY A 303 -8.46 -38.19 -66.83
C GLY A 303 -8.46 -37.90 -65.32
N SER A 304 -8.54 -38.95 -64.50
CA SER A 304 -8.56 -38.85 -63.02
C SER A 304 -7.47 -37.95 -62.41
N VAL A 305 -6.28 -37.87 -63.02
CA VAL A 305 -5.13 -37.15 -62.44
C VAL A 305 -5.17 -35.63 -62.69
N SER A 306 -5.68 -35.18 -63.84
CA SER A 306 -5.72 -33.74 -64.18
C SER A 306 -6.80 -32.98 -63.41
N GLU A 307 -7.97 -33.60 -63.20
CA GLU A 307 -9.04 -33.01 -62.39
C GLU A 307 -8.69 -33.06 -60.90
N LEU A 308 -8.06 -34.14 -60.43
CA LEU A 308 -7.49 -34.21 -59.09
C LEU A 308 -6.48 -33.10 -58.83
N ARG A 309 -5.62 -32.77 -59.81
CA ARG A 309 -4.66 -31.67 -59.71
C ARG A 309 -5.37 -30.31 -59.59
N ARG A 310 -6.45 -30.08 -60.34
CA ARG A 310 -7.24 -28.83 -60.25
C ARG A 310 -7.93 -28.69 -58.90
N TYR A 311 -8.56 -29.76 -58.43
CA TYR A 311 -9.20 -29.77 -57.11
C TYR A 311 -8.17 -29.55 -55.98
N LEU A 312 -7.00 -30.20 -56.06
CA LEU A 312 -5.90 -30.00 -55.11
C LEU A 312 -5.39 -28.56 -55.11
N LEU A 313 -5.30 -27.90 -56.27
CA LEU A 313 -4.95 -26.48 -56.37
C LEU A 313 -6.01 -25.59 -55.73
N VAL A 314 -7.30 -25.88 -55.92
CA VAL A 314 -8.40 -25.16 -55.25
C VAL A 314 -8.32 -25.32 -53.74
N CYS A 315 -8.11 -26.54 -53.23
CA CYS A 315 -7.94 -26.80 -51.80
C CYS A 315 -6.73 -26.08 -51.21
N LEU A 316 -5.58 -26.07 -51.91
CA LEU A 316 -4.39 -25.33 -51.50
C LEU A 316 -4.65 -23.81 -51.47
N SER A 317 -5.36 -23.28 -52.47
CA SER A 317 -5.73 -21.87 -52.52
C SER A 317 -6.69 -21.48 -51.39
N GLN A 318 -7.65 -22.35 -51.06
CA GLN A 318 -8.59 -22.18 -49.95
C GLN A 318 -7.85 -22.22 -48.60
N ALA A 319 -6.92 -23.15 -48.42
CA ALA A 319 -6.09 -23.22 -47.21
C ALA A 319 -5.23 -21.96 -47.03
N ALA A 320 -4.60 -21.47 -48.11
CA ALA A 320 -3.83 -20.23 -48.09
C ALA A 320 -4.72 -19.01 -47.77
N PHE A 321 -5.93 -18.95 -48.34
CA PHE A 321 -6.89 -17.88 -48.06
C PHE A 321 -7.41 -17.92 -46.61
N ASN A 322 -7.64 -19.10 -46.05
CA ASN A 322 -8.01 -19.25 -44.64
C ASN A 322 -6.87 -18.81 -43.71
N LEU A 323 -5.63 -19.18 -44.02
CA LEU A 323 -4.47 -18.73 -43.28
C LEU A 323 -4.34 -17.20 -43.32
N LEU A 324 -4.56 -16.57 -44.47
CA LEU A 324 -4.60 -15.12 -44.60
C LEU A 324 -5.69 -14.49 -43.71
N ARG A 325 -6.90 -15.06 -43.67
CA ARG A 325 -7.99 -14.59 -42.81
C ARG A 325 -7.65 -14.64 -41.33
N VAL A 326 -7.01 -15.73 -40.88
CA VAL A 326 -6.57 -15.88 -39.49
C VAL A 326 -5.48 -14.87 -39.16
N VAL A 327 -4.49 -14.68 -40.04
CA VAL A 327 -3.42 -13.68 -39.86
C VAL A 327 -4.00 -12.27 -39.80
N LEU A 328 -4.91 -11.92 -40.71
CA LEU A 328 -5.56 -10.60 -40.72
C LEU A 328 -6.39 -10.36 -39.44
N LEU A 329 -7.11 -11.38 -38.96
CA LEU A 329 -7.84 -11.28 -37.69
C LEU A 329 -6.88 -11.06 -36.53
N LEU A 330 -5.81 -11.87 -36.44
CA LEU A 330 -4.83 -11.81 -35.36
C LEU A 330 -4.15 -10.43 -35.31
N VAL A 331 -3.69 -9.91 -36.46
CA VAL A 331 -3.10 -8.57 -36.55
C VAL A 331 -4.10 -7.49 -36.17
N SER A 332 -5.36 -7.61 -36.60
CA SER A 332 -6.40 -6.63 -36.24
C SER A 332 -6.69 -6.64 -34.73
N THR A 333 -6.74 -7.82 -34.11
CA THR A 333 -6.98 -7.95 -32.67
C THR A 333 -5.82 -7.47 -31.82
N THR A 334 -4.57 -7.70 -32.24
CA THR A 334 -3.39 -7.21 -31.50
C THR A 334 -3.26 -5.70 -31.59
N LEU A 335 -3.54 -5.11 -32.76
CA LEU A 335 -3.61 -3.65 -32.92
C LEU A 335 -4.73 -3.03 -32.07
N ALA A 336 -5.91 -3.65 -32.06
CA ALA A 336 -7.04 -3.20 -31.24
C ALA A 336 -6.71 -3.26 -29.75
N SER A 337 -6.15 -4.38 -29.28
CA SER A 337 -5.74 -4.58 -27.88
C SER A 337 -4.68 -3.55 -27.47
N SER A 338 -3.64 -3.36 -28.28
CA SER A 338 -2.60 -2.35 -28.03
C SER A 338 -3.18 -0.94 -27.95
N ALA A 339 -4.07 -0.57 -28.88
CA ALA A 339 -4.71 0.74 -28.88
C ALA A 339 -5.60 0.96 -27.63
N LEU A 340 -6.39 -0.04 -27.24
CA LEU A 340 -7.22 0.02 -26.04
C LEU A 340 -6.37 0.14 -24.77
N HIS A 341 -5.30 -0.66 -24.67
CA HIS A 341 -4.36 -0.58 -23.55
C HIS A 341 -3.72 0.81 -23.46
N HIS A 342 -3.25 1.38 -24.57
CA HIS A 342 -2.69 2.73 -24.59
C HIS A 342 -3.72 3.80 -24.21
N LEU A 343 -4.96 3.69 -24.68
CA LEU A 343 -6.04 4.61 -24.30
C LEU A 343 -6.35 4.54 -22.81
N MET A 344 -6.39 3.33 -22.24
CA MET A 344 -6.63 3.11 -20.82
C MET A 344 -5.47 3.65 -19.97
N LEU A 345 -4.22 3.30 -20.32
CA LEU A 345 -3.03 3.78 -19.64
C LEU A 345 -2.95 5.31 -19.68
N ARG A 346 -3.20 5.91 -20.84
CA ARG A 346 -3.27 7.37 -20.98
C ARG A 346 -4.39 7.94 -20.11
N GLY A 347 -5.56 7.33 -20.08
CA GLY A 347 -6.67 7.75 -19.22
C GLY A 347 -6.27 7.77 -17.74
N VAL A 348 -5.61 6.72 -17.26
CA VAL A 348 -5.15 6.61 -15.86
C VAL A 348 -4.05 7.63 -15.58
N VAL A 349 -2.99 7.69 -16.39
CA VAL A 349 -1.83 8.57 -16.17
C VAL A 349 -2.21 10.05 -16.19
N PHE A 350 -3.16 10.44 -17.05
CA PHE A 350 -3.62 11.84 -17.13
C PHE A 350 -4.82 12.14 -16.23
N SER A 351 -5.23 11.20 -15.36
CA SER A 351 -6.25 11.47 -14.35
C SER A 351 -5.69 12.34 -13.22
N PRO A 352 -6.50 13.26 -12.66
CA PRO A 352 -6.07 14.10 -11.55
C PRO A 352 -5.79 13.27 -10.29
N CYS A 353 -4.89 13.72 -9.39
CA CYS A 353 -4.58 13.02 -8.15
C CYS A 353 -5.82 12.67 -7.31
N ARG A 354 -6.82 13.57 -7.30
CA ARG A 354 -8.11 13.35 -6.65
C ARG A 354 -8.84 12.09 -7.12
N TRP A 355 -8.65 11.66 -8.38
CA TRP A 355 -9.26 10.43 -8.87
C TRP A 355 -8.66 9.20 -8.19
N PHE A 356 -7.34 9.19 -7.97
CA PHE A 356 -6.63 8.13 -7.24
C PHE A 356 -7.03 8.09 -5.76
N ASP A 357 -7.23 9.26 -5.14
CA ASP A 357 -7.69 9.36 -3.75
C ASP A 357 -9.05 8.67 -3.51
N HIS A 358 -9.91 8.61 -4.52
CA HIS A 358 -11.25 8.00 -4.43
C HIS A 358 -11.35 6.60 -5.04
N THR A 359 -10.32 6.14 -5.78
CA THR A 359 -10.37 4.89 -6.54
C THR A 359 -9.44 3.87 -5.91
N VAL A 360 -9.98 2.72 -5.50
CA VAL A 360 -9.21 1.62 -4.91
C VAL A 360 -8.17 1.11 -5.91
N VAL A 361 -6.90 1.03 -5.48
CA VAL A 361 -5.78 0.65 -6.36
C VAL A 361 -5.99 -0.74 -6.96
N GLY A 362 -6.52 -1.66 -6.15
CA GLY A 362 -6.86 -3.03 -6.58
C GLY A 362 -7.81 -3.07 -7.78
N THR A 363 -8.75 -2.14 -7.89
CA THR A 363 -9.70 -2.07 -9.01
C THR A 363 -9.01 -1.65 -10.31
N VAL A 364 -8.13 -0.65 -10.23
CA VAL A 364 -7.34 -0.18 -11.39
C VAL A 364 -6.40 -1.28 -11.87
N MET A 365 -5.74 -1.96 -10.93
CA MET A 365 -4.88 -3.11 -11.23
C MET A 365 -5.66 -4.26 -11.85
N ASN A 366 -6.85 -4.58 -11.34
CA ASN A 366 -7.68 -5.65 -11.89
C ASN A 366 -8.04 -5.36 -13.36
N ARG A 367 -8.40 -4.11 -13.70
CA ARG A 367 -8.68 -3.72 -15.09
C ARG A 367 -7.43 -3.73 -15.97
N LEU A 368 -6.26 -3.41 -15.41
CA LEU A 368 -4.99 -3.46 -16.14
C LEU A 368 -4.51 -4.89 -16.39
N VAL A 369 -4.83 -5.85 -15.53
CA VAL A 369 -4.27 -7.21 -15.58
C VAL A 369 -5.27 -8.23 -16.13
N ALA A 370 -6.54 -8.17 -15.72
CA ALA A 370 -7.54 -9.19 -16.03
C ALA A 370 -8.40 -8.87 -17.27
N ASP A 371 -8.55 -7.59 -17.62
CA ASP A 371 -9.33 -7.15 -18.80
C ASP A 371 -8.46 -6.96 -20.07
N GLN A 372 -7.18 -7.36 -20.03
CA GLN A 372 -6.30 -7.51 -21.21
C GLN A 372 -6.41 -8.91 -21.79
#